data_AF-A0A397JP65-F1
#
_entry.id   AF-A0A397JP65-F1
#
_cell.length_a   1.000
_cell.length_b   1.000
_cell.length_c   1.000
_cell.angle_alpha   90.00
_cell.angle_beta   90.00
_cell.angle_gamma   90.00
#
_symmetry.space_group_name_H-M   'P 1'
#
loop_
_entity.id
_entity.type
_entity.pdbx_description
1 polymer ?
#
loop_
_entity_poly.entity_id
_entity_poly.type
_entity_poly.pdbx_seq_one_letter_code
_entity_poly.pdbx_strand_id
1 'polypeptide(L)'
;MSHFNYDQKNHINQTKQLRKTEKNIVHRRRCLFCGLNFCFFSRGKNCRQHSWNIFNKNIQVACNGQFSCNALAACLDMAKLADEDFLDPWYICCKCFEINGGHIHQKSGSGKLKFNCKTTGLHDEDNNKILITIVNWLLHVVENNDNDKKEIVIKHILNSTLDCL
;
A
#
# COMPACT_ATOMS: atom_id res chain seq x y z
N MET A 1 10.76 -28.20 -4.15
CA MET A 1 11.42 -27.00 -4.70
C MET A 1 10.85 -25.76 -4.02
N SER A 2 11.71 -24.95 -3.41
CA SER A 2 11.48 -24.16 -2.19
C SER A 2 10.58 -22.92 -2.34
N HIS A 3 9.91 -22.55 -1.23
CA HIS A 3 9.20 -21.28 -1.04
C HIS A 3 9.98 -20.04 -1.54
N PHE A 4 11.32 -20.10 -1.49
CA PHE A 4 12.24 -19.04 -1.92
C PHE A 4 12.14 -18.66 -3.41
N ASN A 5 11.78 -19.60 -4.29
CA ASN A 5 11.62 -19.34 -5.71
C ASN A 5 10.29 -18.69 -6.06
N TYR A 6 9.30 -18.74 -5.16
CA TYR A 6 8.00 -18.12 -5.43
C TYR A 6 8.09 -16.60 -5.44
N ASP A 7 8.74 -16.02 -4.43
CA ASP A 7 8.94 -14.58 -4.34
C ASP A 7 9.77 -14.05 -5.52
N GLN A 8 10.45 -14.88 -6.29
CA GLN A 8 11.15 -14.43 -7.51
C GLN A 8 10.18 -13.99 -8.60
N LYS A 9 9.00 -14.62 -8.68
CA LYS A 9 7.98 -14.32 -9.70
C LYS A 9 7.18 -13.05 -9.40
N ASN A 10 7.33 -12.53 -8.18
CA ASN A 10 6.60 -11.37 -7.71
C ASN A 10 7.30 -10.03 -8.03
N HIS A 11 8.47 -10.07 -8.68
CA HIS A 11 9.27 -8.89 -9.02
C HIS A 11 9.55 -8.83 -10.52
N ILE A 12 9.89 -7.65 -11.03
CA ILE A 12 10.37 -7.49 -12.40
C ILE A 12 11.64 -8.36 -12.60
N ASN A 13 11.83 -8.90 -13.80
CA ASN A 13 12.99 -9.71 -14.15
C ASN A 13 14.30 -9.06 -13.71
N GLN A 14 15.25 -9.88 -13.25
CA GLN A 14 16.61 -9.48 -12.81
C GLN A 14 16.71 -8.59 -11.55
N THR A 15 15.60 -8.14 -10.95
CA THR A 15 15.62 -7.27 -9.74
C THR A 15 16.44 -7.85 -8.58
N LYS A 16 16.37 -9.18 -8.37
CA LYS A 16 17.16 -9.85 -7.31
C LYS A 16 18.65 -10.02 -7.65
N GLN A 17 19.06 -9.88 -8.92
CA GLN A 17 20.47 -9.88 -9.32
C GLN A 17 21.13 -8.53 -9.00
N LEU A 18 20.34 -7.44 -8.93
CA LEU A 18 20.81 -6.12 -8.50
C LEU A 18 21.26 -6.11 -7.03
N ARG A 19 20.77 -7.04 -6.20
CA ARG A 19 21.10 -7.12 -4.77
C ARG A 19 21.58 -8.52 -4.37
N LYS A 20 22.89 -8.60 -4.11
CA LYS A 20 23.55 -9.79 -3.56
C LYS A 20 22.88 -10.24 -2.25
N THR A 21 22.87 -11.55 -2.03
CA THR A 21 22.30 -12.19 -0.83
C THR A 21 22.99 -11.75 0.46
N GLU A 22 24.26 -11.32 0.39
CA GLU A 22 25.04 -10.76 1.49
C GLU A 22 24.45 -9.47 2.07
N LYS A 23 23.58 -8.77 1.33
CA LYS A 23 22.85 -7.58 1.81
C LYS A 23 21.53 -7.96 2.49
N ASN A 24 21.43 -9.14 3.06
CA ASN A 24 20.23 -9.58 3.75
C ASN A 24 20.01 -8.83 5.07
N ILE A 25 18.75 -8.49 5.35
CA ILE A 25 18.37 -7.82 6.58
C ILE A 25 17.11 -8.51 7.14
N VAL A 26 17.13 -8.80 8.44
CA VAL A 26 15.93 -9.17 9.20
C VAL A 26 15.34 -7.88 9.76
N HIS A 27 14.16 -7.54 9.28
CA HIS A 27 13.42 -6.36 9.73
C HIS A 27 12.52 -6.74 10.90
N ARG A 28 12.44 -5.86 11.89
CA ARG A 28 11.41 -5.87 12.91
C ARG A 28 10.60 -4.58 12.77
N ARG A 29 9.32 -4.71 12.45
CA ARG A 29 8.44 -3.56 12.20
C ARG A 29 7.14 -3.68 12.99
N ARG A 30 6.62 -2.55 13.45
CA ARG A 30 5.30 -2.46 14.08
C ARG A 30 4.26 -2.12 13.01
N CYS A 31 3.18 -2.89 12.93
CA CYS A 31 2.10 -2.61 11.99
C CYS A 31 1.38 -1.32 12.38
N LEU A 32 1.14 -0.43 11.40
CA LEU A 32 0.45 0.84 11.57
C LEU A 32 -0.95 0.68 12.17
N PHE A 33 -1.69 -0.34 11.74
CA PHE A 33 -3.09 -0.52 12.13
C PHE A 33 -3.27 -1.34 13.40
N CYS A 34 -2.70 -2.54 13.48
CA CYS A 34 -2.90 -3.41 14.65
C CYS A 34 -1.88 -3.22 15.76
N GLY A 35 -0.83 -2.42 15.55
CA GLY A 35 0.20 -2.17 16.55
C GLY A 35 1.06 -3.39 16.93
N LEU A 36 0.86 -4.55 16.29
CA LEU A 36 1.65 -5.76 16.54
C LEU A 36 3.02 -5.69 15.83
N ASN A 37 4.01 -6.36 16.41
CA ASN A 37 5.34 -6.47 15.83
C ASN A 37 5.43 -7.66 14.87
N PHE A 38 6.07 -7.45 13.73
CA PHE A 38 6.33 -8.46 12.71
C PHE A 38 7.82 -8.50 12.39
N CYS A 39 8.32 -9.72 12.20
CA CYS A 39 9.68 -9.97 11.75
C CYS A 39 9.64 -10.55 10.34
N PHE A 40 10.41 -9.98 9.42
CA PHE A 40 10.48 -10.49 8.04
C PHE A 40 11.86 -10.26 7.43
N PHE A 41 12.16 -11.05 6.41
CA PHE A 41 13.42 -11.03 5.70
C PHE A 41 13.30 -10.19 4.41
N SER A 42 14.33 -9.41 4.09
CA SER A 42 14.47 -8.81 2.77
C SER A 42 15.94 -8.73 2.31
N ARG A 43 16.14 -8.49 1.01
CA ARG A 43 17.45 -8.19 0.42
C ARG A 43 17.59 -6.67 0.26
N GLY A 44 18.39 -6.05 1.12
CA GLY A 44 18.49 -4.61 1.28
C GLY A 44 17.46 -4.06 2.27
N LYS A 45 17.35 -2.73 2.38
CA LYS A 45 16.46 -2.09 3.36
C LYS A 45 14.99 -2.31 3.00
N ASN A 46 14.57 -1.86 1.81
CA ASN A 46 13.16 -1.91 1.41
C ASN A 46 13.00 -2.47 -0.02
N CYS A 47 11.77 -2.82 -0.39
CA CYS A 47 11.46 -3.26 -1.76
C CYS A 47 11.04 -2.08 -2.63
N ARG A 48 11.88 -1.70 -3.62
CA ARG A 48 11.60 -0.59 -4.55
C ARG A 48 10.28 -0.73 -5.31
N GLN A 49 9.90 -1.96 -5.65
CA GLN A 49 8.71 -2.21 -6.47
C GLN A 49 7.41 -2.17 -5.69
N HIS A 50 7.47 -2.32 -4.37
CA HIS A 50 6.29 -2.52 -3.53
C HIS A 50 6.27 -1.63 -2.29
N SER A 51 7.11 -0.59 -2.27
CA SER A 51 7.08 0.45 -1.24
C SER A 51 6.60 1.74 -1.88
N TRP A 52 5.75 2.46 -1.17
CA TRP A 52 5.05 3.63 -1.69
C TRP A 52 5.32 4.82 -0.79
N ASN A 53 5.53 5.99 -1.38
CA ASN A 53 5.54 7.26 -0.67
C ASN A 53 4.16 7.90 -0.86
N ILE A 54 3.45 8.11 0.24
CA ILE A 54 2.13 8.76 0.28
C ILE A 54 2.24 9.99 1.16
N PHE A 55 2.00 11.19 0.62
CA PHE A 55 2.14 12.47 1.33
C PHE A 55 3.48 12.58 2.10
N ASN A 56 4.59 12.29 1.42
CA ASN A 56 5.94 12.28 2.01
C ASN A 56 6.16 11.26 3.14
N LYS A 57 5.27 10.28 3.31
CA LYS A 57 5.42 9.16 4.24
C LYS A 57 5.63 7.86 3.47
N ASN A 58 6.72 7.18 3.77
CA ASN A 58 7.00 5.88 3.15
C ASN A 58 6.21 4.78 3.85
N ILE A 59 5.47 4.02 3.07
CA ILE A 59 4.67 2.88 3.49
C ILE A 59 5.27 1.61 2.88
N GLN A 60 5.39 0.58 3.72
CA GLN A 60 5.85 -0.73 3.32
C GLN A 60 4.77 -1.77 3.61
N VAL A 61 4.33 -2.43 2.55
CA VAL A 61 3.43 -3.58 2.61
C VAL A 61 4.20 -4.84 2.20
N ALA A 62 3.65 -6.01 2.52
CA ALA A 62 4.22 -7.26 2.05
C ALA A 62 4.19 -7.32 0.51
N CYS A 63 5.28 -7.77 -0.12
CA CYS A 63 5.43 -7.74 -1.58
C CYS A 63 4.36 -8.56 -2.32
N ASN A 64 3.86 -9.63 -1.72
CA ASN A 64 2.74 -10.42 -2.24
C ASN A 64 1.43 -9.63 -2.29
N GLY A 65 1.24 -8.61 -1.45
CA GLY A 65 0.08 -7.73 -1.47
C GLY A 65 0.06 -6.75 -2.64
N GLN A 66 1.22 -6.38 -3.19
CA GLN A 66 1.32 -5.41 -4.28
C GLN A 66 1.63 -6.05 -5.63
N PHE A 67 1.91 -7.35 -5.66
CA PHE A 67 2.24 -8.04 -6.89
C PHE A 67 1.06 -8.13 -7.87
N SER A 68 -0.14 -8.46 -7.36
CA SER A 68 -1.33 -8.63 -8.19
C SER A 68 -2.47 -7.67 -7.86
N CYS A 69 -2.31 -6.85 -6.81
CA CYS A 69 -3.31 -5.90 -6.37
C CYS A 69 -2.77 -4.48 -6.44
N ASN A 70 -3.59 -3.59 -6.99
CA ASN A 70 -3.31 -2.17 -7.17
C ASN A 70 -3.97 -1.29 -6.09
N ALA A 71 -4.19 -1.84 -4.88
CA ALA A 71 -4.73 -1.06 -3.76
C ALA A 71 -3.83 0.13 -3.40
N LEU A 72 -2.54 0.07 -3.74
CA LEU A 72 -1.68 1.25 -3.81
C LEU A 72 -1.33 1.49 -5.28
N ALA A 73 -1.58 2.70 -5.75
CA ALA A 73 -1.37 3.12 -7.13
C ALA A 73 -0.86 4.56 -7.16
N ALA A 74 -0.24 4.94 -8.28
CA ALA A 74 0.23 6.30 -8.48
C ALA A 74 -0.97 7.25 -8.55
N CYS A 75 -0.89 8.36 -7.81
CA CYS A 75 -1.94 9.36 -7.75
C CYS A 75 -1.31 10.75 -7.58
N LEU A 76 -1.11 11.46 -8.70
CA LEU A 76 -0.50 12.79 -8.79
C LEU A 76 0.63 13.02 -7.76
N ASP A 77 0.82 14.24 -7.25
CA ASP A 77 1.85 14.55 -6.25
C ASP A 77 1.59 13.90 -4.86
N MET A 78 0.56 13.06 -4.72
CA MET A 78 0.16 12.46 -3.46
C MET A 78 0.74 11.08 -3.23
N ALA A 79 0.83 10.23 -4.27
CA ALA A 79 1.30 8.85 -4.14
C ALA A 79 2.22 8.44 -5.30
N LYS A 80 3.43 7.98 -4.96
CA LYS A 80 4.42 7.46 -5.91
C LYS A 80 5.19 6.28 -5.32
N LEU A 81 5.91 5.54 -6.16
CA LEU A 81 6.86 4.54 -5.67
C LEU A 81 7.92 5.23 -4.80
N ALA A 82 8.25 4.61 -3.68
CA ALA A 82 9.23 5.15 -2.75
C ALA A 82 10.67 4.89 -3.24
N ASP A 83 11.58 5.79 -2.85
CA ASP A 83 13.01 5.68 -3.14
C ASP A 83 13.65 4.48 -2.43
N GLU A 84 14.84 4.06 -2.88
CA GLU A 84 15.39 2.77 -2.46
C GLU A 84 15.84 2.70 -0.98
N ASP A 85 16.18 3.84 -0.37
CA ASP A 85 16.93 3.92 0.88
C ASP A 85 16.29 4.79 1.97
N PHE A 86 14.96 4.83 2.02
CA PHE A 86 14.29 5.48 3.16
C PHE A 86 14.43 4.66 4.44
N LEU A 87 14.49 5.38 5.56
CA LEU A 87 14.45 4.81 6.90
C LEU A 87 13.00 4.77 7.40
N ASP A 88 12.74 3.78 8.25
CA ASP A 88 11.53 3.68 9.06
C ASP A 88 10.19 3.89 8.35
N PRO A 89 9.88 3.05 7.33
CA PRO A 89 8.54 3.04 6.77
C PRO A 89 7.48 2.67 7.80
N TRP A 90 6.28 3.19 7.57
CA TRP A 90 5.08 2.63 8.16
C TRP A 90 4.78 1.28 7.53
N TYR A 91 4.91 0.24 8.35
CA TYR A 91 4.66 -1.12 7.93
C TYR A 91 3.18 -1.47 8.07
N ILE A 92 2.62 -2.16 7.08
CA ILE A 92 1.27 -2.73 7.15
C ILE A 92 1.39 -4.25 6.98
N CYS A 93 0.92 -5.00 7.98
CA CYS A 93 0.92 -6.46 7.90
C CYS A 93 -0.15 -6.98 6.93
N CYS A 94 0.02 -8.21 6.42
CA CYS A 94 -0.88 -8.79 5.42
C CYS A 94 -2.35 -8.76 5.85
N LYS A 95 -2.63 -9.12 7.12
CA LYS A 95 -4.01 -9.12 7.64
C LYS A 95 -4.64 -7.72 7.63
N CYS A 96 -3.90 -6.72 8.08
CA CYS A 96 -4.39 -5.34 8.05
C CYS A 96 -4.50 -4.80 6.63
N PHE A 97 -3.61 -5.21 5.72
CA PHE A 97 -3.71 -4.86 4.31
C PHE A 97 -5.04 -5.38 3.73
N GLU A 98 -5.41 -6.63 4.01
CA GLU A 98 -6.67 -7.21 3.53
C GLU A 98 -7.91 -6.56 4.13
N ILE A 99 -7.89 -6.29 5.45
CA ILE A 99 -8.99 -5.60 6.13
C ILE A 99 -9.26 -4.20 5.53
N ASN A 100 -8.21 -3.53 5.03
CA ASN A 100 -8.28 -2.19 4.48
C ASN A 100 -8.35 -2.18 2.94
N GLY A 101 -8.90 -3.22 2.32
CA GLY A 101 -9.22 -3.26 0.88
C GLY A 101 -8.08 -3.74 -0.03
N GLY A 102 -6.93 -4.10 0.53
CA GLY A 102 -5.87 -4.78 -0.21
C GLY A 102 -6.19 -6.25 -0.47
N HIS A 103 -5.56 -6.85 -1.47
CA HIS A 103 -5.73 -8.27 -1.78
C HIS A 103 -4.38 -8.96 -1.91
N ILE A 104 -4.07 -9.90 -1.01
CA ILE A 104 -2.82 -10.66 -1.08
C ILE A 104 -2.86 -11.61 -2.28
N HIS A 105 -1.78 -11.66 -3.05
CA HIS A 105 -1.66 -12.60 -4.15
C HIS A 105 -1.70 -14.06 -3.65
N GLN A 106 -2.72 -14.79 -4.10
CA GLN A 106 -2.86 -16.22 -3.87
C GLN A 106 -2.39 -17.01 -5.10
N LYS A 107 -1.60 -18.07 -4.89
CA LYS A 107 -1.22 -18.98 -5.97
C LYS A 107 -2.44 -19.72 -6.48
N SER A 108 -2.74 -19.55 -7.74
CA SER A 108 -3.54 -20.52 -8.46
C SER A 108 -2.70 -21.79 -8.69
N GLY A 109 -3.29 -22.97 -8.50
CA GLY A 109 -2.63 -24.25 -8.79
C GLY A 109 -2.09 -24.33 -10.23
N SER A 110 -1.24 -25.32 -10.52
CA SER A 110 -0.65 -25.47 -11.86
C SER A 110 -1.73 -25.52 -12.95
N GLY A 111 -1.52 -24.80 -14.05
CA GLY A 111 -2.47 -24.70 -15.17
C GLY A 111 -3.65 -23.73 -14.97
N LYS A 112 -3.81 -23.13 -13.78
CA LYS A 112 -4.87 -22.15 -13.51
C LYS A 112 -4.40 -20.71 -13.79
N LEU A 113 -5.33 -19.87 -14.23
CA LEU A 113 -5.12 -18.42 -14.42
C LEU A 113 -4.59 -17.78 -13.13
N LYS A 114 -3.63 -16.86 -13.26
CA LYS A 114 -3.10 -16.12 -12.11
C LYS A 114 -4.20 -15.28 -11.48
N PHE A 115 -4.27 -15.28 -10.15
CA PHE A 115 -5.16 -14.38 -9.40
C PHE A 115 -4.84 -12.91 -9.71
N ASN A 116 -5.89 -12.15 -10.04
CA ASN A 116 -5.84 -10.71 -10.26
C ASN A 116 -7.16 -10.10 -9.76
N CYS A 117 -7.06 -9.27 -8.73
CA CYS A 117 -8.21 -8.68 -8.04
C CYS A 117 -9.03 -7.72 -8.93
N LYS A 118 -8.42 -7.16 -9.99
CA LYS A 118 -9.15 -6.33 -10.98
C LYS A 118 -10.11 -7.16 -11.81
N THR A 119 -9.66 -8.33 -12.28
CA THR A 119 -10.46 -9.20 -13.15
C THR A 119 -11.52 -9.99 -12.38
N THR A 120 -11.37 -10.11 -11.06
CA THR A 120 -12.31 -10.83 -10.19
C THR A 120 -13.35 -9.92 -9.54
N GLY A 121 -13.41 -8.63 -9.92
CA GLY A 121 -14.40 -7.67 -9.40
C GLY A 121 -14.24 -7.31 -7.92
N LEU A 122 -13.08 -7.60 -7.30
CA LEU A 122 -12.89 -7.37 -5.86
C LEU A 122 -12.78 -5.90 -5.48
N HIS A 123 -12.62 -5.02 -6.47
CA HIS A 123 -12.51 -3.57 -6.30
C HIS A 123 -13.75 -2.80 -6.80
N ASP A 124 -14.83 -3.50 -7.18
CA ASP A 124 -16.00 -2.87 -7.80
C ASP A 124 -16.73 -1.91 -6.84
N GLU A 125 -16.62 -2.15 -5.54
CA GLU A 125 -17.23 -1.31 -4.49
C GLU A 125 -16.26 -0.27 -3.89
N ASP A 126 -15.01 -0.22 -4.33
CA ASP A 126 -13.98 0.61 -3.69
C ASP A 126 -14.35 2.09 -3.75
N ASN A 127 -14.86 2.57 -4.90
CA ASN A 127 -15.29 3.95 -5.06
C ASN A 127 -16.35 4.32 -4.02
N ASN A 128 -17.35 3.46 -3.81
CA ASN A 128 -18.40 3.70 -2.81
C ASN A 128 -17.82 3.72 -1.40
N LYS A 129 -16.95 2.76 -1.06
CA LYS A 129 -16.31 2.68 0.26
C LYS A 129 -15.41 3.89 0.55
N ILE A 130 -14.66 4.36 -0.45
CA ILE A 130 -13.81 5.54 -0.35
C ILE A 130 -14.68 6.78 -0.11
N LEU A 131 -15.75 6.98 -0.89
CA LEU A 131 -16.66 8.12 -0.71
C LEU A 131 -17.29 8.11 0.68
N ILE A 132 -17.78 6.96 1.15
CA ILE A 132 -18.31 6.81 2.51
C ILE A 132 -17.24 7.15 3.56
N THR A 133 -16.01 6.71 3.35
CA THR A 133 -14.89 7.01 4.27
C THR A 133 -14.57 8.51 4.31
N ILE A 134 -14.58 9.19 3.16
CA ILE A 134 -14.41 10.64 3.08
C ILE A 134 -15.53 11.36 3.83
N VAL A 135 -16.79 10.95 3.63
CA VAL A 135 -17.94 11.52 4.34
C VAL A 135 -17.81 11.35 5.85
N ASN A 136 -17.45 10.15 6.31
CA ASN A 136 -17.24 9.89 7.74
C ASN A 136 -16.09 10.71 8.33
N TRP A 137 -15.00 10.90 7.57
CA TRP A 137 -13.91 11.79 7.98
C TRP A 137 -14.37 13.25 8.07
N LEU A 138 -15.19 13.73 7.14
CA LEU A 138 -15.75 15.08 7.20
C LEU A 138 -16.65 15.27 8.42
N LEU A 139 -17.50 14.29 8.73
CA LEU A 139 -18.32 14.30 9.95
C LEU A 139 -17.43 14.38 11.20
N HIS A 140 -16.36 13.60 11.25
CA HIS A 140 -15.40 13.65 12.35
C HIS A 140 -14.74 15.04 12.49
N VAL A 141 -14.37 15.68 11.38
CA VAL A 141 -13.84 17.07 11.37
C VAL A 141 -14.88 18.06 11.90
N VAL A 142 -16.15 17.90 11.52
CA VAL A 142 -17.26 18.74 12.01
C VAL A 142 -17.38 18.66 13.54
N GLU A 143 -17.30 17.44 14.08
CA GLU A 143 -17.49 17.18 15.51
C GLU A 143 -16.28 17.56 16.38
N ASN A 144 -15.05 17.37 15.88
CA ASN A 144 -13.86 17.35 16.74
C ASN A 144 -12.87 18.49 16.50
N ASN A 145 -12.98 19.24 15.40
CA ASN A 145 -12.05 20.31 15.07
C ASN A 145 -12.60 21.72 15.37
N ASP A 146 -11.68 22.66 15.58
CA ASP A 146 -11.95 24.10 15.67
C ASP A 146 -12.39 24.69 14.32
N ASN A 147 -12.92 25.92 14.37
CA ASN A 147 -13.44 26.62 13.18
C ASN A 147 -12.34 26.91 12.14
N ASP A 148 -11.12 27.22 12.57
CA ASP A 148 -10.01 27.52 11.67
C ASP A 148 -9.67 26.31 10.79
N LYS A 149 -9.60 25.11 11.38
CA LYS A 149 -9.39 23.86 10.63
C LYS A 149 -10.57 23.54 9.71
N LYS A 150 -11.80 23.80 10.14
CA LYS A 150 -12.99 23.61 9.29
C LYS A 150 -12.94 24.51 8.06
N GLU A 151 -12.57 25.79 8.22
CA GLU A 151 -12.39 26.71 7.09
C GLU A 151 -11.32 26.25 6.11
N ILE A 152 -10.19 25.75 6.61
CA ILE A 152 -9.12 25.19 5.75
C ILE A 152 -9.65 24.03 4.91
N VAL A 153 -10.39 23.11 5.52
CA VAL A 153 -10.97 21.95 4.83
C VAL A 153 -11.98 22.40 3.77
N ILE A 154 -12.88 23.33 4.11
CA ILE A 154 -13.87 23.88 3.17
C ILE A 154 -13.18 24.50 1.95
N LYS A 155 -12.16 25.35 2.17
CA LYS A 155 -11.40 25.98 1.07
C LYS A 155 -10.78 24.95 0.13
N HIS A 156 -10.18 23.89 0.67
CA HIS A 156 -9.57 22.85 -0.16
C HIS A 156 -10.60 22.06 -0.95
N ILE A 157 -11.75 21.72 -0.35
CA ILE A 157 -12.80 20.97 -1.04
C ILE A 157 -13.43 21.82 -2.15
N LEU A 158 -13.80 23.07 -1.85
CA LEU A 158 -14.46 23.96 -2.81
C LEU A 158 -13.57 24.32 -4.00
N ASN A 159 -12.28 24.58 -3.76
CA ASN A 159 -11.34 24.84 -4.85
C ASN A 159 -11.20 23.62 -5.77
N SER A 160 -11.14 22.42 -5.18
CA SER A 160 -11.00 21.19 -5.97
C SER A 160 -12.24 20.87 -6.82
N THR A 161 -13.45 21.24 -6.38
CA THR A 161 -14.68 21.03 -7.14
C THR A 161 -14.91 22.08 -8.23
N LEU A 162 -14.44 23.31 -8.03
CA LEU A 162 -14.52 24.37 -9.05
C LEU A 162 -13.60 24.11 -10.25
N ASP A 163 -12.46 23.44 -10.05
CA ASP A 163 -11.55 23.04 -11.14
C ASP A 163 -12.09 21.85 -11.97
N CYS A 164 -13.13 21.16 -11.48
CA CYS A 164 -13.73 19.99 -12.13
C CYS A 164 -15.02 20.30 -12.91
N LEU A 165 -15.51 21.54 -12.88
CA LEU A 165 -16.71 22.03 -13.55
C LEU A 165 -16.35 22.95 -14.71
#